data_AF-D4I6C8-F1
#
_entry.id   AF-D4I6C8-F1
#
_cell.length_a   1.000
_cell.length_b   1.000
_cell.length_c   1.000
_cell.angle_alpha   90.00
_cell.angle_beta   90.00
_cell.angle_gamma   90.00
#
_symmetry.space_group_name_H-M   'P 1'
#
loop_
_entity.id
_entity.type
_entity.pdbx_description
1 polymer ?
#
loop_
_entity_poly.entity_id
_entity_poly.type
_entity_poly.pdbx_seq_one_letter_code
_entity_poly.pdbx_strand_id
1 'polypeptide(L)'
;YLKSMYQSRGIYLNAKVAFCIHNIAYQGRFTFSDFSLLNPPDEYKSSFDFIDGYEKPVKGRKINWMKAGILESQKVVTVSPHYAQELVSGIDKGVELDNVLRKTCITGIVNGMDIQEWNPATDKYTDVKYDITTVMDAKPLLKEALQAAVGLPVDRKIPLIGFIGRLEEQEGSDILVAAIHKFIGLDVQIIVLETGKKEFEQEIEQLEELYPNKAKGVAKFNVPLAHMITAGADFMLVPSRFEPCGLIQLHAMRYGT
;
A
#
# COMPACT_ATOMS: atom_id res chain seq x y z
N TYR A 1 10.10 -12.31 -24.50
CA TYR A 1 11.15 -11.51 -25.17
C TYR A 1 12.56 -12.00 -24.89
N LEU A 2 13.08 -11.98 -23.65
CA LEU A 2 14.46 -12.42 -23.37
C LEU A 2 14.77 -13.82 -23.95
N LYS A 3 13.98 -14.82 -23.55
CA LYS A 3 14.13 -16.22 -24.02
C LYS A 3 13.88 -16.36 -25.52
N SER A 4 12.72 -15.87 -25.98
CA SER A 4 12.21 -16.12 -27.33
C SER A 4 12.89 -15.34 -28.45
N MET A 5 13.27 -14.09 -28.22
CA MET A 5 13.72 -13.16 -29.27
C MET A 5 15.21 -12.85 -29.19
N TYR A 6 15.76 -12.71 -27.98
CA TYR A 6 17.15 -12.31 -27.79
C TYR A 6 18.06 -13.53 -27.66
N GLN A 7 17.77 -14.44 -26.72
CA GLN A 7 18.63 -15.61 -26.46
C GLN A 7 18.65 -16.58 -27.63
N SER A 8 17.53 -16.78 -28.32
CA SER A 8 17.45 -17.58 -29.55
C SER A 8 18.35 -17.06 -30.68
N ARG A 9 18.74 -15.78 -30.65
CA ARG A 9 19.64 -15.13 -31.62
C ARG A 9 21.06 -14.93 -31.09
N GLY A 10 21.42 -15.56 -29.97
CA GLY A 10 22.75 -15.41 -29.37
C GLY A 10 22.95 -14.13 -28.55
N ILE A 11 21.90 -13.36 -28.28
CA ILE A 11 21.96 -12.08 -27.56
C ILE A 11 21.51 -12.29 -26.10
N TYR A 12 22.19 -11.65 -25.14
CA TYR A 12 21.89 -11.76 -23.69
C TYR A 12 21.85 -13.20 -23.14
N LEU A 13 22.70 -14.09 -23.68
CA LEU A 13 22.73 -15.52 -23.32
C LEU A 13 22.84 -15.77 -21.81
N ASN A 14 23.63 -14.96 -21.11
CA ASN A 14 23.85 -15.09 -19.67
C ASN A 14 22.88 -14.28 -18.82
N ALA A 15 22.03 -13.44 -19.43
CA ALA A 15 21.08 -12.62 -18.68
C ALA A 15 20.01 -13.51 -18.01
N LYS A 16 19.60 -13.08 -16.82
CA LYS A 16 18.57 -13.72 -16.00
C LYS A 16 17.56 -12.68 -15.55
N VAL A 17 16.34 -13.13 -15.25
CA VAL A 17 15.23 -12.30 -14.83
C VAL A 17 14.81 -12.70 -13.43
N ALA A 18 14.77 -11.72 -12.53
CA ALA A 18 14.03 -11.80 -11.28
C ALA A 18 12.71 -11.03 -11.43
N PHE A 19 11.60 -11.61 -10.97
CA PHE A 19 10.28 -10.98 -10.96
C PHE A 19 9.87 -10.65 -9.54
N CYS A 20 9.62 -9.37 -9.25
CA CYS A 20 9.21 -8.90 -7.94
C CYS A 20 7.70 -8.65 -7.88
N ILE A 21 7.01 -9.34 -6.98
CA ILE A 21 5.58 -9.13 -6.73
C ILE A 21 5.45 -8.09 -5.61
N HIS A 22 5.02 -6.87 -5.97
CA HIS A 22 4.75 -5.81 -4.99
C HIS A 22 3.32 -5.87 -4.44
N ASN A 23 2.36 -6.33 -5.24
CA ASN A 23 0.97 -6.52 -4.82
C ASN A 23 0.31 -7.55 -5.74
N ILE A 24 -0.23 -8.63 -5.16
CA ILE A 24 -0.84 -9.76 -5.90
C ILE A 24 -2.21 -9.43 -6.49
N ALA A 25 -2.89 -8.39 -6.01
CA ALA A 25 -4.24 -8.04 -6.47
C ALA A 25 -4.25 -7.58 -7.94
N TYR A 26 -3.17 -6.98 -8.41
CA TYR A 26 -3.06 -6.40 -9.75
C TYR A 26 -2.23 -7.29 -10.69
N GLN A 27 -2.89 -8.24 -11.34
CA GLN A 27 -2.21 -9.30 -12.11
C GLN A 27 -2.09 -9.04 -13.61
N GLY A 28 -2.74 -8.00 -14.13
CA GLY A 28 -2.88 -7.77 -15.57
C GLY A 28 -3.70 -8.89 -16.23
N ARG A 29 -4.97 -9.00 -15.83
CA ARG A 29 -5.94 -9.98 -16.37
C ARG A 29 -6.67 -9.35 -17.57
N PHE A 30 -6.49 -9.89 -18.76
CA PHE A 30 -7.11 -9.37 -20.00
C PHE A 30 -7.82 -10.47 -20.79
N THR A 31 -8.57 -10.10 -21.81
CA THR A 31 -9.27 -11.07 -22.67
C THR A 31 -8.28 -12.00 -23.35
N PHE A 32 -8.61 -13.30 -23.42
CA PHE A 32 -7.70 -14.29 -24.01
C PHE A 32 -7.37 -14.02 -25.49
N SER A 33 -8.29 -13.40 -26.24
CA SER A 33 -8.10 -13.00 -27.64
C SER A 33 -6.94 -12.03 -27.83
N ASP A 34 -6.62 -11.23 -26.82
CA ASP A 34 -5.64 -10.15 -26.91
C ASP A 34 -4.20 -10.66 -26.88
N PHE A 35 -4.00 -11.97 -26.66
CA PHE A 35 -2.68 -12.60 -26.70
C PHE A 35 -1.92 -12.32 -28.00
N SER A 36 -2.63 -12.31 -29.14
CA SER A 36 -2.01 -12.06 -30.45
C SER A 36 -1.43 -10.64 -30.56
N LEU A 37 -1.96 -9.67 -29.82
CA LEU A 37 -1.49 -8.29 -29.81
C LEU A 37 -0.14 -8.14 -29.10
N LEU A 38 0.23 -9.10 -28.25
CA LEU A 38 1.47 -9.06 -27.47
C LEU A 38 2.70 -9.49 -28.29
N ASN A 39 2.50 -10.12 -29.45
CA ASN A 39 3.52 -10.71 -30.32
C ASN A 39 4.51 -11.74 -29.68
N PRO A 40 4.17 -12.55 -28.66
CA PRO A 40 5.00 -13.68 -28.26
C PRO A 40 4.80 -14.89 -29.18
N PRO A 41 5.80 -15.78 -29.31
CA PRO A 41 5.58 -17.09 -29.91
C PRO A 41 4.51 -17.90 -29.15
N ASP A 42 3.77 -18.74 -29.87
CA ASP A 42 2.67 -19.55 -29.33
C ASP A 42 3.08 -20.50 -28.20
N GLU A 43 4.35 -20.89 -28.12
CA GLU A 43 4.88 -21.73 -27.03
C GLU A 43 4.67 -21.11 -25.63
N TYR A 44 4.64 -19.77 -25.52
CA TYR A 44 4.41 -19.07 -24.26
C TYR A 44 2.93 -18.89 -23.91
N LYS A 45 2.01 -19.24 -24.81
CA LYS A 45 0.57 -19.03 -24.61
C LYS A 45 0.06 -19.68 -23.33
N SER A 46 0.57 -20.86 -23.00
CA SER A 46 0.23 -21.60 -21.78
C SER A 46 0.65 -20.87 -20.49
N SER A 47 1.73 -20.08 -20.54
CA SER A 47 2.20 -19.29 -19.41
C SER A 47 1.25 -18.13 -19.10
N PHE A 48 0.64 -17.54 -20.13
CA PHE A 48 -0.38 -16.49 -19.98
C PHE A 48 -1.78 -17.05 -19.68
N ASP A 49 -2.10 -18.26 -20.12
CA ASP A 49 -3.45 -18.83 -20.00
C ASP A 49 -3.89 -18.97 -18.54
N PHE A 50 -5.02 -18.36 -18.21
CA PHE A 50 -5.51 -18.25 -16.84
C PHE A 50 -7.02 -18.35 -16.80
N ILE A 51 -7.54 -19.09 -15.83
CA ILE A 51 -8.98 -19.14 -15.56
C ILE A 51 -9.26 -18.20 -14.41
N ASP A 52 -9.88 -17.07 -14.72
CA ASP A 52 -10.33 -16.12 -13.73
C ASP A 52 -11.65 -16.62 -13.12
N GLY A 53 -11.61 -16.91 -11.83
CA GLY A 53 -12.73 -17.38 -11.03
C GLY A 53 -13.60 -16.25 -10.45
N TYR A 54 -13.15 -14.99 -10.52
CA TYR A 54 -13.91 -13.86 -9.98
C TYR A 54 -15.10 -13.51 -10.86
N GLU A 55 -16.25 -13.28 -10.22
CA GLU A 55 -17.50 -12.94 -10.91
C GLU A 55 -17.41 -11.59 -11.63
N LYS A 56 -16.63 -10.64 -11.10
CA LYS A 56 -16.46 -9.29 -11.65
C LYS A 56 -15.07 -9.13 -12.29
N PRO A 57 -14.95 -8.51 -13.49
CA PRO A 57 -16.05 -8.09 -14.36
C PRO A 57 -16.77 -9.27 -15.03
N VAL A 58 -16.06 -10.37 -15.31
CA VAL A 58 -16.61 -11.65 -15.83
C VAL A 58 -15.64 -12.78 -15.49
N LYS A 59 -16.19 -13.91 -15.03
CA LYS A 59 -15.48 -15.19 -14.86
C LYS A 59 -15.12 -15.80 -16.22
N GLY A 60 -13.93 -16.39 -16.36
CA GLY A 60 -13.60 -17.17 -17.55
C GLY A 60 -12.14 -17.12 -17.94
N ARG A 61 -11.87 -17.59 -19.17
CA ARG A 61 -10.52 -17.68 -19.71
C ARG A 61 -9.97 -16.29 -20.04
N LYS A 62 -8.78 -16.01 -19.51
CA LYS A 62 -8.06 -14.73 -19.66
C LYS A 62 -6.59 -14.99 -19.96
N ILE A 63 -5.89 -13.95 -20.42
CA ILE A 63 -4.44 -13.87 -20.26
C ILE A 63 -4.12 -13.22 -18.91
N ASN A 64 -3.05 -13.68 -18.26
CA ASN A 64 -2.57 -13.16 -16.99
C ASN A 64 -1.06 -12.89 -17.08
N TRP A 65 -0.69 -11.61 -17.03
CA TRP A 65 0.70 -11.18 -17.22
C TRP A 65 1.58 -11.55 -16.03
N MET A 66 1.05 -11.43 -14.80
CA MET A 66 1.77 -11.82 -13.60
C MET A 66 2.06 -13.32 -13.58
N LYS A 67 1.09 -14.16 -13.95
CA LYS A 67 1.29 -15.61 -14.09
C LYS A 67 2.44 -15.93 -15.06
N ALA A 68 2.47 -15.26 -16.21
CA ALA A 68 3.56 -15.42 -17.16
C ALA A 68 4.91 -14.94 -16.58
N GLY A 69 4.95 -13.80 -15.87
CA GLY A 69 6.15 -13.32 -15.19
C GLY A 69 6.69 -14.30 -14.15
N ILE A 70 5.80 -14.91 -13.36
CA ILE A 70 6.14 -15.93 -12.36
C ILE A 70 6.73 -17.17 -13.02
N LEU A 71 6.07 -17.71 -14.06
CA LEU A 71 6.49 -18.94 -14.74
C LEU A 71 7.78 -18.75 -15.55
N GLU A 72 7.97 -17.59 -16.15
CA GLU A 72 9.07 -17.36 -17.10
C GLU A 72 10.34 -16.78 -16.45
N SER A 73 10.25 -16.23 -15.24
CA SER A 73 11.41 -15.71 -14.51
C SER A 73 12.27 -16.82 -13.90
N GLN A 74 13.55 -16.52 -13.63
CA GLN A 74 14.44 -17.46 -12.95
C GLN A 74 14.36 -17.36 -11.43
N LYS A 75 13.93 -16.20 -10.92
CA LYS A 75 13.69 -15.99 -9.49
C LYS A 75 12.44 -15.16 -9.31
N VAL A 76 11.61 -15.57 -8.36
CA VAL A 76 10.46 -14.78 -7.91
C VAL A 76 10.76 -14.28 -6.51
N VAL A 77 10.54 -12.98 -6.29
CA VAL A 77 10.68 -12.33 -5.00
C VAL A 77 9.43 -11.52 -4.68
N THR A 78 9.25 -11.20 -3.41
CA THR A 78 8.20 -10.27 -2.95
C THR A 78 8.71 -9.45 -1.78
N VAL A 79 7.91 -8.50 -1.34
CA VAL A 79 8.31 -7.39 -0.46
C VAL A 79 8.23 -7.69 1.04
N SER A 80 7.94 -8.94 1.42
CA SER A 80 7.94 -9.37 2.82
C SER A 80 8.06 -10.89 2.95
N PRO A 81 8.86 -11.43 3.89
CA PRO A 81 8.92 -12.85 4.20
C PRO A 81 7.57 -13.45 4.58
N HIS A 82 6.76 -12.72 5.37
CA HIS A 82 5.45 -13.22 5.78
C HIS A 82 4.46 -13.21 4.61
N TYR A 83 4.46 -12.14 3.81
CA TYR A 83 3.62 -12.07 2.62
C TYR A 83 3.96 -13.19 1.63
N ALA A 84 5.24 -13.56 1.47
CA ALA A 84 5.63 -14.70 0.66
C ALA A 84 4.96 -16.02 1.12
N GLN A 85 4.81 -16.22 2.44
CA GLN A 85 4.11 -17.38 3.00
C GLN A 85 2.60 -17.31 2.75
N GLU A 86 2.01 -16.12 2.88
CA GLU A 86 0.60 -15.89 2.60
C GLU A 86 0.23 -16.15 1.14
N LEU A 87 1.03 -15.66 0.20
CA LEU A 87 0.81 -15.84 -1.23
C LEU A 87 0.72 -17.31 -1.65
N VAL A 88 1.46 -18.19 -0.96
CA VAL A 88 1.47 -19.63 -1.24
C VAL A 88 0.49 -20.42 -0.39
N SER A 89 -0.20 -19.80 0.57
CA SER A 89 -1.03 -20.52 1.54
C SER A 89 -2.39 -20.93 0.99
N GLY A 90 -2.91 -20.24 -0.04
CA GLY A 90 -4.21 -20.59 -0.60
C GLY A 90 -4.72 -19.61 -1.66
N ILE A 91 -5.80 -20.02 -2.32
CA ILE A 91 -6.39 -19.33 -3.47
C ILE A 91 -6.79 -17.88 -3.16
N ASP A 92 -7.31 -17.61 -1.96
CA ASP A 92 -7.78 -16.27 -1.57
C ASP A 92 -6.62 -15.28 -1.41
N LYS A 93 -5.53 -15.72 -0.76
CA LYS A 93 -4.34 -14.88 -0.51
C LYS A 93 -3.41 -14.76 -1.72
N GLY A 94 -3.26 -15.85 -2.48
CA GLY A 94 -2.50 -15.85 -3.73
C GLY A 94 -3.29 -15.37 -4.93
N VAL A 95 -4.58 -15.01 -4.74
CA VAL A 95 -5.51 -14.53 -5.76
C VAL A 95 -5.43 -15.42 -7.01
N GLU A 96 -5.63 -16.73 -6.80
CA GLU A 96 -5.62 -17.81 -7.81
C GLU A 96 -4.26 -18.11 -8.47
N LEU A 97 -3.18 -17.46 -8.03
CA LEU A 97 -1.81 -17.76 -8.43
C LEU A 97 -1.06 -18.59 -7.41
N ASP A 98 -1.67 -18.93 -6.27
CA ASP A 98 -1.09 -19.68 -5.16
C ASP A 98 -0.44 -21.00 -5.60
N ASN A 99 -1.11 -21.77 -6.48
CA ASN A 99 -0.58 -23.01 -7.04
C ASN A 99 0.68 -22.80 -7.90
N VAL A 100 0.73 -21.70 -8.65
CA VAL A 100 1.89 -21.38 -9.49
C VAL A 100 3.03 -20.89 -8.59
N LEU A 101 2.73 -20.06 -7.60
CA LEU A 101 3.69 -19.54 -6.64
C LEU A 101 4.29 -20.64 -5.77
N ARG A 102 3.53 -21.67 -5.36
CA ARG A 102 4.06 -22.85 -4.65
C ARG A 102 5.13 -23.61 -5.44
N LYS A 103 5.05 -23.59 -6.78
CA LYS A 103 6.06 -24.20 -7.65
C LYS A 103 7.33 -23.34 -7.74
N THR A 104 7.24 -22.09 -7.29
CA THR A 104 8.38 -21.19 -7.19
C THR A 104 8.96 -21.23 -5.78
N CYS A 105 10.28 -21.12 -5.65
CA CYS A 105 10.91 -20.84 -4.36
C CYS A 105 10.87 -19.32 -4.10
N ILE A 106 9.65 -18.76 -4.01
CA ILE A 106 9.43 -17.32 -3.80
C ILE A 106 10.13 -16.87 -2.52
N THR A 107 10.84 -15.75 -2.59
CA THR A 107 11.59 -15.21 -1.44
C THR A 107 11.06 -13.83 -1.10
N GLY A 108 10.64 -13.66 0.15
CA GLY A 108 10.26 -12.36 0.68
C GLY A 108 11.46 -11.58 1.21
N ILE A 109 11.56 -10.32 0.86
CA ILE A 109 12.60 -9.39 1.32
C ILE A 109 11.87 -8.12 1.77
N VAL A 110 11.99 -7.77 3.05
CA VAL A 110 11.31 -6.59 3.61
C VAL A 110 11.79 -5.32 2.91
N ASN A 111 10.87 -4.43 2.54
CA ASN A 111 11.24 -3.13 1.98
C ASN A 111 12.00 -2.28 3.00
N GLY A 112 12.94 -1.49 2.50
CA GLY A 112 13.47 -0.34 3.23
C GLY A 112 12.59 0.90 3.06
N MET A 113 13.07 2.03 3.59
CA MET A 113 12.50 3.36 3.38
C MET A 113 13.61 4.36 3.07
N ASP A 114 13.28 5.47 2.42
CA ASP A 114 14.24 6.56 2.21
C ASP A 114 14.41 7.36 3.50
N ILE A 115 15.54 7.13 4.18
CA ILE A 115 15.87 7.78 5.45
C ILE A 115 16.38 9.21 5.30
N GLN A 116 16.54 9.73 4.09
CA GLN A 116 16.85 11.14 3.84
C GLN A 116 15.56 11.94 3.67
N GLU A 117 14.60 11.38 2.91
CA GLU A 117 13.28 11.98 2.75
C GLU A 117 12.49 11.94 4.06
N TRP A 118 12.44 10.78 4.71
CA TRP A 118 11.69 10.55 5.94
C TRP A 118 12.62 10.55 7.16
N ASN A 119 13.00 11.75 7.60
CA ASN A 119 13.92 11.95 8.71
C ASN A 119 13.50 13.08 9.65
N PRO A 120 12.98 12.80 10.86
CA PRO A 120 12.52 13.84 11.78
C PRO A 120 13.61 14.85 12.17
N ALA A 121 14.89 14.49 12.06
CA ALA A 121 16.00 15.39 12.36
C ALA A 121 16.26 16.45 11.26
N THR A 122 15.82 16.21 10.01
CA THR A 122 16.15 17.08 8.85
C THR A 122 14.94 17.43 7.97
N ASP A 123 13.74 17.00 8.35
CA ASP A 123 12.56 16.80 7.51
C ASP A 123 12.04 17.96 6.62
N LYS A 124 12.50 19.20 6.57
CA LYS A 124 11.91 20.34 5.81
C LYS A 124 10.38 20.67 5.90
N TYR A 125 9.46 19.75 6.18
CA TYR A 125 8.00 20.01 6.27
C TYR A 125 7.52 20.23 7.71
N THR A 126 8.35 19.86 8.68
CA THR A 126 8.12 20.06 10.12
C THR A 126 8.96 21.22 10.66
N ASP A 127 8.38 22.10 11.47
CA ASP A 127 9.13 23.19 12.11
C ASP A 127 10.02 22.68 13.26
N VAL A 128 9.46 21.69 13.98
CA VAL A 128 10.02 20.79 15.00
C VAL A 128 11.04 19.76 14.50
N LYS A 129 12.36 19.97 14.58
CA LYS A 129 13.33 18.87 14.31
C LYS A 129 13.67 18.09 15.57
N TYR A 130 13.76 16.77 15.47
CA TYR A 130 14.03 15.92 16.63
C TYR A 130 14.68 14.59 16.27
N ASP A 131 15.15 13.92 17.32
CA ASP A 131 15.67 12.57 17.30
C ASP A 131 15.07 11.75 18.45
N ILE A 132 15.58 10.52 18.64
CA ILE A 132 15.10 9.61 19.68
C ILE A 132 15.21 10.18 21.11
N THR A 133 16.13 11.13 21.35
CA THR A 133 16.38 11.71 22.68
C THR A 133 15.46 12.89 22.98
N THR A 134 14.94 13.55 21.94
CA THR A 134 14.13 14.79 22.02
C THR A 134 12.68 14.59 21.58
N VAL A 135 12.31 13.36 21.19
CA VAL A 135 10.97 13.01 20.67
C VAL A 135 9.82 13.43 21.59
N MET A 136 9.99 13.27 22.91
CA MET A 136 8.95 13.59 23.90
C MET A 136 8.71 15.09 24.07
N ASP A 137 9.69 15.93 23.73
CA ASP A 137 9.55 17.38 23.77
C ASP A 137 9.05 17.94 22.43
N ALA A 138 9.48 17.34 21.32
CA ALA A 138 9.18 17.84 19.98
C ALA A 138 7.80 17.43 19.45
N LYS A 139 7.38 16.16 19.63
CA LYS A 139 6.08 15.68 19.11
C LYS A 139 4.88 16.47 19.64
N PRO A 140 4.80 16.87 20.93
CA PRO A 140 3.71 17.73 21.40
C PRO A 140 3.60 19.06 20.64
N LEU A 141 4.73 19.70 20.29
CA LEU A 141 4.74 20.95 19.52
C LEU A 141 4.29 20.71 18.08
N LEU A 142 4.74 19.61 17.47
CA LEU A 142 4.34 19.20 16.12
C LEU A 142 2.86 18.84 16.04
N LYS A 143 2.33 18.21 17.09
CA LYS A 143 0.92 17.89 17.23
C LYS A 143 0.06 19.15 17.30
N GLU A 144 0.46 20.13 18.10
CA GLU A 144 -0.24 21.42 18.17
C GLU A 144 -0.22 22.16 16.82
N ALA A 145 0.92 22.15 16.12
CA ALA A 145 1.05 22.71 14.77
C ALA A 145 0.15 21.98 13.76
N LEU A 146 0.09 20.65 13.82
CA LEU A 146 -0.79 19.83 13.00
C LEU A 146 -2.26 20.14 13.27
N GLN A 147 -2.69 20.14 14.54
CA GLN A 147 -4.05 20.49 14.97
C GLN A 147 -4.46 21.86 14.41
N ALA A 148 -3.60 22.87 14.57
CA ALA A 148 -3.82 24.21 14.04
C ALA A 148 -3.93 24.22 12.52
N ALA A 149 -3.04 23.51 11.82
CA ALA A 149 -3.02 23.47 10.35
C ALA A 149 -4.26 22.81 9.74
N VAL A 150 -4.87 21.85 10.45
CA VAL A 150 -6.09 21.17 9.98
C VAL A 150 -7.39 21.76 10.55
N GLY A 151 -7.30 22.75 11.44
CA GLY A 151 -8.43 23.43 12.05
C GLY A 151 -9.09 22.66 13.21
N LEU A 152 -8.37 21.75 13.86
CA LEU A 152 -8.83 21.06 15.07
C LEU A 152 -8.47 21.88 16.33
N PRO A 153 -9.17 21.68 17.46
CA PRO A 153 -8.77 22.25 18.74
C PRO A 153 -7.32 21.90 19.08
N VAL A 154 -6.53 22.93 19.38
CA VAL A 154 -5.11 22.80 19.73
C VAL A 154 -4.99 22.43 21.21
N ASP A 155 -4.74 21.16 21.47
CA ASP A 155 -4.45 20.62 22.80
C ASP A 155 -3.59 19.37 22.68
N ARG A 156 -2.34 19.46 23.14
CA ARG A 156 -1.38 18.34 23.13
C ARG A 156 -1.85 17.12 23.94
N LYS A 157 -2.78 17.28 24.88
CA LYS A 157 -3.27 16.21 25.75
C LYS A 157 -4.30 15.31 25.08
N ILE A 158 -5.04 15.81 24.08
CA ILE A 158 -6.05 15.04 23.36
C ILE A 158 -5.32 14.06 22.42
N PRO A 159 -5.47 12.74 22.55
CA PRO A 159 -4.83 11.78 21.64
C PRO A 159 -5.23 12.04 20.18
N LEU A 160 -4.28 11.96 19.25
CA LEU A 160 -4.47 12.18 17.83
C LEU A 160 -4.10 10.94 17.03
N ILE A 161 -5.07 10.42 16.30
CA ILE A 161 -4.93 9.28 15.39
C ILE A 161 -4.72 9.82 13.97
N GLY A 162 -3.65 9.37 13.30
CA GLY A 162 -3.43 9.59 11.88
C GLY A 162 -3.82 8.36 11.07
N PHE A 163 -4.45 8.56 9.92
CA PHE A 163 -4.57 7.56 8.86
C PHE A 163 -4.06 8.18 7.55
N ILE A 164 -3.13 7.48 6.90
CA ILE A 164 -2.63 7.82 5.56
C ILE A 164 -2.64 6.54 4.73
N GLY A 165 -3.49 6.48 3.72
CA GLY A 165 -3.63 5.30 2.88
C GLY A 165 -4.71 5.50 1.83
N ARG A 166 -4.55 4.87 0.66
CA ARG A 166 -5.53 5.01 -0.43
C ARG A 166 -6.93 4.66 0.07
N LEU A 167 -7.92 5.42 -0.37
CA LEU A 167 -9.30 5.17 0.00
C LEU A 167 -9.88 4.02 -0.83
N GLU A 168 -9.53 2.79 -0.45
CA GLU A 168 -9.89 1.53 -1.10
C GLU A 168 -10.10 0.43 -0.04
N GLU A 169 -10.82 -0.63 -0.40
CA GLU A 169 -11.08 -1.73 0.54
C GLU A 169 -9.81 -2.45 0.99
N GLN A 170 -8.75 -2.48 0.18
CA GLN A 170 -7.47 -3.06 0.59
C GLN A 170 -6.96 -2.42 1.89
N GLU A 171 -7.03 -1.09 1.98
CA GLU A 171 -6.54 -0.29 3.12
C GLU A 171 -7.58 -0.21 4.26
N GLY A 172 -8.74 -0.86 4.10
CA GLY A 172 -9.77 -0.93 5.12
C GLY A 172 -10.55 0.37 5.32
N SER A 173 -10.72 1.19 4.28
CA SER A 173 -11.40 2.50 4.40
C SER A 173 -12.85 2.39 4.89
N ASP A 174 -13.59 1.37 4.46
CA ASP A 174 -14.93 1.08 4.95
C ASP A 174 -14.94 0.69 6.44
N ILE A 175 -13.93 -0.07 6.89
CA ILE A 175 -13.75 -0.43 8.30
C ILE A 175 -13.44 0.84 9.11
N LEU A 176 -12.58 1.71 8.59
CA LEU A 176 -12.19 2.97 9.22
C LEU A 176 -13.40 3.88 9.44
N VAL A 177 -14.16 4.18 8.38
CA VAL A 177 -15.34 5.06 8.47
C VAL A 177 -16.36 4.50 9.46
N ALA A 178 -16.66 3.20 9.39
CA ALA A 178 -17.57 2.54 10.32
C ALA A 178 -17.05 2.57 11.78
N ALA A 179 -15.73 2.53 11.99
CA ALA A 179 -15.12 2.58 13.31
C ALA A 179 -15.14 3.99 13.91
N ILE A 180 -14.93 5.04 13.11
CA ILE A 180 -14.91 6.44 13.58
C ILE A 180 -16.16 6.76 14.39
N HIS A 181 -17.35 6.43 13.86
CA HIS A 181 -18.61 6.65 14.57
C HIS A 181 -18.70 5.99 15.95
N LYS A 182 -17.95 4.90 16.19
CA LYS A 182 -17.97 4.15 17.45
C LYS A 182 -17.07 4.75 18.53
N PHE A 183 -15.93 5.32 18.15
CA PHE A 183 -14.94 5.81 19.13
C PHE A 183 -14.88 7.34 19.23
N ILE A 184 -15.40 8.09 18.25
CA ILE A 184 -15.29 9.56 18.23
C ILE A 184 -16.03 10.26 19.39
N GLY A 185 -16.87 9.54 20.13
CA GLY A 185 -17.44 10.01 21.39
C GLY A 185 -16.40 10.22 22.50
N LEU A 186 -15.28 9.50 22.46
CA LEU A 186 -14.14 9.67 23.37
C LEU A 186 -13.43 11.01 23.14
N ASP A 187 -12.64 11.45 24.11
CA ASP A 187 -11.79 12.64 23.95
C ASP A 187 -10.57 12.30 23.09
N VAL A 188 -10.77 12.26 21.77
CA VAL A 188 -9.78 11.85 20.77
C VAL A 188 -10.02 12.64 19.48
N GLN A 189 -8.95 12.84 18.73
CA GLN A 189 -8.97 13.41 17.39
C GLN A 189 -8.53 12.39 16.34
N ILE A 190 -9.03 12.53 15.11
CA ILE A 190 -8.58 11.74 13.97
C ILE A 190 -8.38 12.63 12.73
N ILE A 191 -7.29 12.36 12.00
CA ILE A 191 -7.02 12.94 10.69
C ILE A 191 -6.89 11.81 9.68
N VAL A 192 -7.68 11.89 8.61
CA VAL A 192 -7.68 10.95 7.49
C VAL A 192 -7.18 11.69 6.25
N LEU A 193 -6.08 11.23 5.65
CA LEU A 193 -5.49 11.83 4.46
C LEU A 193 -5.30 10.76 3.39
N GLU A 194 -5.85 11.01 2.20
CA GLU A 194 -5.47 10.46 0.88
C GLU A 194 -6.66 10.52 -0.09
N THR A 195 -6.43 10.14 -1.35
CA THR A 195 -7.47 9.98 -2.39
C THR A 195 -7.80 8.51 -2.65
N GLY A 196 -8.91 8.25 -3.35
CA GLY A 196 -9.28 6.91 -3.77
C GLY A 196 -10.66 6.85 -4.40
N LYS A 197 -11.51 5.92 -3.95
CA LYS A 197 -12.88 5.82 -4.45
C LYS A 197 -13.70 7.01 -3.97
N LYS A 198 -14.48 7.59 -4.89
CA LYS A 198 -15.32 8.76 -4.63
C LYS A 198 -16.28 8.59 -3.45
N GLU A 199 -16.79 7.38 -3.23
CA GLU A 199 -17.68 7.07 -2.10
C GLU A 199 -16.98 7.30 -0.76
N PHE A 200 -15.75 6.80 -0.60
CA PHE A 200 -14.96 6.99 0.62
C PHE A 200 -14.44 8.43 0.75
N GLU A 201 -14.08 9.08 -0.36
CA GLU A 201 -13.71 10.51 -0.34
C GLU A 201 -14.85 11.36 0.23
N GLN A 202 -16.08 11.14 -0.24
CA GLN A 202 -17.27 11.85 0.24
C GLN A 202 -17.54 11.56 1.72
N GLU A 203 -17.38 10.31 2.16
CA GLU A 203 -17.57 9.94 3.58
C GLU A 203 -16.55 10.63 4.49
N ILE A 204 -15.27 10.68 4.11
CA ILE A 204 -14.25 11.32 4.94
C ILE A 204 -14.41 12.85 4.95
N GLU A 205 -14.83 13.46 3.83
CA GLU A 205 -15.09 14.91 3.75
C GLU A 205 -16.24 15.31 4.68
N GLN A 206 -17.27 14.48 4.84
CA GLN A 206 -18.38 14.72 5.77
C GLN A 206 -17.97 14.67 7.25
N LEU A 207 -16.82 14.10 7.59
CA LEU A 207 -16.38 13.98 8.98
C LEU A 207 -16.22 15.35 9.67
N GLU A 208 -15.83 16.39 8.93
CA GLU A 208 -15.70 17.74 9.51
C GLU A 208 -17.06 18.38 9.83
N GLU A 209 -18.11 18.02 9.11
CA GLU A 209 -19.47 18.49 9.41
C GLU A 209 -20.07 17.73 10.59
N LEU A 210 -19.86 16.41 10.64
CA LEU A 210 -20.38 15.55 11.69
C LEU A 210 -19.64 15.72 13.02
N TYR A 211 -18.32 15.96 12.96
CA TYR A 211 -17.42 16.01 14.11
C TYR A 211 -16.40 17.16 14.02
N PRO A 212 -16.85 18.43 13.94
CA PRO A 212 -16.00 19.59 13.58
C PRO A 212 -14.79 19.81 14.49
N ASN A 213 -14.88 19.39 15.75
CA ASN A 213 -13.80 19.56 16.73
C ASN A 213 -12.97 18.29 16.95
N LYS A 214 -13.23 17.21 16.22
CA LYS A 214 -12.62 15.89 16.47
C LYS A 214 -12.12 15.17 15.22
N ALA A 215 -12.70 15.40 14.05
CA ALA A 215 -12.32 14.67 12.85
C ALA A 215 -12.02 15.63 11.70
N LYS A 216 -10.97 15.29 10.94
CA LYS A 216 -10.66 15.94 9.66
C LYS A 216 -10.44 14.88 8.58
N GLY A 217 -11.22 14.93 7.52
CA GLY A 217 -10.92 14.24 6.27
C GLY A 217 -10.28 15.18 5.26
N VAL A 218 -9.22 14.74 4.59
CA VAL A 218 -8.53 15.47 3.53
C VAL A 218 -8.38 14.55 2.33
N ALA A 219 -9.35 14.61 1.40
CA ALA A 219 -9.37 13.84 0.17
C ALA A 219 -8.43 14.41 -0.91
N LYS A 220 -7.13 14.55 -0.59
CA LYS A 220 -6.12 15.13 -1.48
C LYS A 220 -4.77 14.47 -1.30
N PHE A 221 -4.00 14.38 -2.38
CA PHE A 221 -2.57 14.09 -2.28
C PHE A 221 -1.84 15.32 -1.72
N ASN A 222 -1.25 15.18 -0.52
CA ASN A 222 -0.57 16.28 0.15
C ASN A 222 0.65 15.77 0.94
N VAL A 223 1.82 15.80 0.29
CA VAL A 223 3.08 15.35 0.91
C VAL A 223 3.43 16.13 2.18
N PRO A 224 3.42 17.48 2.22
CA PRO A 224 3.65 18.21 3.47
C PRO A 224 2.77 17.74 4.62
N LEU A 225 1.46 17.58 4.38
CA LEU A 225 0.53 17.14 5.42
C LEU A 225 0.80 15.70 5.86
N ALA A 226 1.20 14.81 4.94
CA ALA A 226 1.57 13.44 5.29
C ALA A 226 2.76 13.40 6.28
N HIS A 227 3.77 14.25 6.06
CA HIS A 227 4.89 14.40 7.01
C HIS A 227 4.42 14.98 8.35
N MET A 228 3.56 16.00 8.34
CA MET A 228 3.02 16.60 9.56
C MET A 228 2.19 15.59 10.37
N ILE A 229 1.33 14.79 9.73
CA ILE A 229 0.55 13.72 10.37
C ILE A 229 1.49 12.67 10.95
N THR A 230 2.47 12.21 10.16
CA THR A 230 3.43 11.19 10.60
C THR A 230 4.24 11.67 11.80
N ALA A 231 4.55 12.96 11.90
CA ALA A 231 5.32 13.53 12.99
C ALA A 231 4.48 13.92 14.22
N GLY A 232 3.25 14.42 14.01
CA GLY A 232 2.38 14.98 15.04
C GLY A 232 1.30 14.05 15.60
N ALA A 233 1.01 12.93 14.94
CA ALA A 233 0.11 11.92 15.49
C ALA A 233 0.76 11.14 16.65
N ASP A 234 -0.09 10.68 17.57
CA ASP A 234 0.31 9.74 18.63
C ASP A 234 0.16 8.29 18.19
N PHE A 235 -0.78 8.03 17.27
CA PHE A 235 -1.04 6.71 16.74
C PHE A 235 -1.21 6.77 15.23
N MET A 236 -0.52 5.89 14.51
CA MET A 236 -0.82 5.62 13.09
C MET A 236 -1.74 4.40 12.97
N LEU A 237 -2.93 4.59 12.40
CA LEU A 237 -3.92 3.54 12.22
C LEU A 237 -3.76 2.90 10.83
N VAL A 238 -3.58 1.57 10.79
CA VAL A 238 -3.42 0.78 9.56
C VAL A 238 -4.39 -0.42 9.59
N PRO A 239 -5.67 -0.23 9.20
CA PRO A 239 -6.72 -1.26 9.26
C PRO A 239 -6.79 -2.12 7.99
N SER A 240 -5.67 -2.28 7.27
CA SER A 240 -5.61 -2.96 5.97
C SER A 240 -6.10 -4.41 6.06
N ARG A 241 -6.86 -4.84 5.05
CA ARG A 241 -7.28 -6.25 4.89
C ARG A 241 -6.10 -7.16 4.56
N PHE A 242 -5.17 -6.65 3.78
CA PHE A 242 -3.88 -7.27 3.51
C PHE A 242 -2.86 -6.18 3.19
N GLU A 243 -1.62 -6.42 3.57
CA GLU A 243 -0.54 -5.45 3.41
C GLU A 243 0.71 -6.18 2.91
N PRO A 244 1.09 -6.07 1.62
CA PRO A 244 2.25 -6.79 1.09
C PRO A 244 3.53 -6.51 1.86
N CYS A 245 3.71 -5.25 2.28
CA CYS A 245 4.74 -4.83 3.21
C CYS A 245 4.27 -3.63 4.02
N GLY A 246 3.74 -2.59 3.36
CA GLY A 246 3.37 -1.32 3.96
C GLY A 246 4.57 -0.39 4.16
N LEU A 247 4.43 0.87 3.72
CA LEU A 247 5.43 1.92 3.95
C LEU A 247 5.01 2.85 5.09
N ILE A 248 3.71 3.05 5.28
CA ILE A 248 3.20 4.06 6.20
C ILE A 248 3.60 3.78 7.65
N GLN A 249 3.57 2.51 8.07
CA GLN A 249 4.00 2.11 9.40
C GLN A 249 5.53 2.15 9.56
N LEU A 250 6.31 1.98 8.48
CA LEU A 250 7.76 2.20 8.52
C LEU A 250 8.06 3.69 8.75
N HIS A 251 7.34 4.58 8.07
CA HIS A 251 7.45 6.02 8.27
C HIS A 251 7.03 6.43 9.68
N ALA A 252 5.90 5.92 10.17
CA ALA A 252 5.42 6.18 11.53
C ALA A 252 6.45 5.76 12.61
N MET A 253 6.96 4.53 12.53
CA MET A 253 7.99 4.06 13.46
C MET A 253 9.25 4.93 13.41
N ARG A 254 9.64 5.42 12.23
CA ARG A 254 10.80 6.32 12.08
C ARG A 254 10.60 7.67 12.79
N TYR A 255 9.36 8.15 12.89
CA TYR A 255 8.97 9.40 13.54
C TYR A 255 8.44 9.19 14.97
N GLY A 256 8.56 7.97 15.51
CA GLY A 256 8.10 7.65 16.87
C GLY A 256 6.58 7.81 17.04
N THR A 257 5.82 7.35 16.05
CA THR A 257 4.35 7.32 16.00
C THR A 257 3.83 5.88 15.93
#